data_AF-A0A448ZT59-F1
#
_entry.id   AF-A0A448ZT59-F1
#
_cell.length_a   1.000
_cell.length_b   1.000
_cell.length_c   1.000
_cell.angle_alpha   90.00
_cell.angle_beta   90.00
_cell.angle_gamma   90.00
#
_symmetry.space_group_name_H-M   'P 1'
#
loop_
_entity.id
_entity.type
_entity.pdbx_description
1 polymer ?
#
loop_
_entity_poly.entity_id
_entity_poly.type
_entity_poly.pdbx_seq_one_letter_code
_entity_poly.pdbx_strand_id
1 'polypeptide(L)'
;MLENWKFSESCEISHDFGSGYPSDPKCKKWLATLHEPVFGYSDILRFSWATSKQKLEEISDAVPVVFRADLDDDDALEQQKGMTQFLQKKRKRFGYFEKRNIRTKNRLEE
;
A
#
# COMPACT_ATOMS: atom_id res chain seq x y z
N MET A 1 7.93 29.60 9.17
CA MET A 1 7.19 28.57 9.97
C MET A 1 7.80 27.16 9.85
N LEU A 2 8.56 26.84 8.79
CA LEU A 2 9.27 25.55 8.64
C LEU A 2 10.79 25.70 8.48
N GLU A 3 11.35 26.89 8.72
CA GLU A 3 12.79 27.17 8.53
C GLU A 3 13.73 26.28 9.34
N ASN A 4 13.25 25.73 10.47
CA ASN A 4 14.03 24.85 11.34
C ASN A 4 13.64 23.37 11.22
N TRP A 5 12.85 22.99 10.21
CA TRP A 5 12.49 21.60 9.98
C TRP A 5 13.72 20.78 9.62
N LYS A 6 13.92 19.68 10.35
CA LYS A 6 14.97 18.71 10.09
C LYS A 6 14.31 17.43 9.62
N PHE A 7 14.60 17.04 8.40
CA PHE A 7 14.21 15.77 7.83
C PHE A 7 14.76 14.62 8.67
N SER A 8 13.94 13.59 8.89
CA SER A 8 14.36 12.38 9.58
C SER A 8 15.11 11.42 8.66
N GLU A 9 14.92 11.59 7.35
CA GLU A 9 15.58 10.85 6.31
C GLU A 9 17.06 11.26 6.18
N SER A 10 17.93 10.32 5.86
CA SER A 10 19.36 10.58 5.66
C SER A 10 19.70 11.19 4.30
N CYS A 11 18.71 11.35 3.41
CA CYS A 11 18.89 11.93 2.09
C CYS A 11 18.76 13.46 2.14
N GLU A 12 19.50 14.15 1.25
CA GLU A 12 19.39 15.59 1.13
C GLU A 12 18.09 15.97 0.41
N ILE A 13 17.10 16.39 1.19
CA ILE A 13 15.82 16.89 0.68
C ILE A 13 15.88 18.42 0.61
N SER A 14 15.54 18.97 -0.55
CA SER A 14 15.46 20.42 -0.75
C SER A 14 14.36 21.03 0.14
N HIS A 15 14.69 22.11 0.85
CA HIS A 15 13.70 22.93 1.56
C HIS A 15 12.90 23.86 0.65
N ASP A 16 13.08 23.77 -0.68
CA ASP A 16 12.45 24.69 -1.64
C ASP A 16 11.01 24.27 -2.04
N PHE A 17 10.18 23.93 -1.07
CA PHE A 17 8.80 23.45 -1.28
C PHE A 17 7.76 24.57 -1.53
N GLY A 18 8.19 25.83 -1.58
CA GLY A 18 7.30 26.98 -1.76
C GLY A 18 6.41 27.22 -0.54
N SER A 19 5.13 27.50 -0.75
CA SER A 19 4.17 27.78 0.33
C SER A 19 3.71 26.52 1.09
N GLY A 20 3.95 25.32 0.55
CA GLY A 20 3.44 24.06 1.08
C GLY A 20 1.96 23.79 0.79
N TYR A 21 1.25 24.69 0.11
CA TYR A 21 -0.16 24.48 -0.27
C TYR A 21 -0.29 23.80 -1.64
N PRO A 22 -1.32 22.96 -1.87
CA PRO A 22 -1.53 22.30 -3.15
C PRO A 22 -1.81 23.25 -4.32
N SER A 23 -2.23 24.49 -4.05
CA SER A 23 -2.49 25.51 -5.07
C SER A 23 -1.20 26.11 -5.65
N ASP A 24 -0.07 25.97 -4.98
CA ASP A 24 1.20 26.57 -5.38
C ASP A 24 1.91 25.72 -6.45
N PRO A 25 2.20 26.28 -7.64
CA PRO A 25 2.93 25.58 -8.68
C PRO A 25 4.31 25.08 -8.24
N LYS A 26 4.97 25.78 -7.32
CA LYS A 26 6.29 25.42 -6.79
C LYS A 26 6.20 24.19 -5.89
N CYS A 27 5.21 24.15 -5.01
CA CYS A 27 4.92 22.99 -4.17
C CYS A 27 4.63 21.74 -5.02
N LYS A 28 3.81 21.86 -6.07
CA LYS A 28 3.52 20.74 -6.99
C LYS A 28 4.77 20.19 -7.67
N LYS A 29 5.69 21.06 -8.09
CA LYS A 29 6.96 20.65 -8.71
C LYS A 29 7.86 19.93 -7.70
N TRP A 30 7.97 20.48 -6.50
CA TRP A 30 8.77 19.88 -5.43
C TRP A 30 8.23 18.50 -5.01
N LEU A 31 6.91 18.35 -4.92
CA LEU A 31 6.23 17.05 -4.69
C LEU A 31 6.59 16.00 -5.73
N ALA A 32 6.78 16.36 -6.99
CA ALA A 32 7.16 15.40 -8.04
C ALA A 32 8.60 14.90 -7.85
N THR A 33 9.49 15.73 -7.29
CA THR A 33 10.89 15.37 -7.03
C THR A 33 11.11 14.69 -5.69
N LEU A 34 10.21 14.92 -4.74
CA LEU A 34 10.27 14.35 -3.41
C LEU A 34 9.56 13.00 -3.40
N HIS A 35 10.17 11.92 -3.88
CA HIS A 35 9.62 10.60 -3.62
C HIS A 35 10.70 9.52 -3.59
N GLU A 36 10.40 8.44 -2.86
CA GLU A 36 11.13 7.18 -2.86
C GLU A 36 10.17 6.07 -3.27
N PRO A 37 10.58 5.12 -4.13
CA PRO A 37 9.70 4.08 -4.68
C PRO A 37 8.85 3.31 -3.67
N VAL A 38 9.40 2.95 -2.51
CA VAL A 38 8.72 2.10 -1.52
C VAL A 38 7.98 2.92 -0.47
N PHE A 39 8.60 3.96 0.06
CA PHE A 39 8.06 4.75 1.17
C PHE A 39 7.20 5.94 0.71
N GLY A 40 7.28 6.32 -0.56
CA GLY A 40 6.59 7.48 -1.10
C GLY A 40 7.23 8.78 -0.64
N TYR A 41 6.56 9.53 0.23
CA TYR A 41 6.98 10.87 0.65
C TYR A 41 7.72 10.90 1.98
N SER A 42 8.49 11.96 2.19
CA SER A 42 9.06 12.29 3.50
C SER A 42 7.96 12.67 4.52
N ASP A 43 8.29 12.52 5.80
CA ASP A 43 7.44 12.83 6.96
C ASP A 43 6.89 14.26 7.04
N ILE A 44 7.50 15.20 6.33
CA ILE A 44 7.01 16.58 6.17
C ILE A 44 5.66 16.64 5.47
N LEU A 45 5.32 15.63 4.66
CA LEU A 45 4.11 15.61 3.85
C LEU A 45 2.93 14.98 4.60
N ARG A 46 1.75 15.58 4.42
CA ARG A 46 0.50 15.03 4.95
C ARG A 46 -0.07 13.99 4.00
N PHE A 47 0.09 12.70 4.32
CA PHE A 47 -0.51 11.58 3.57
C PHE A 47 -2.04 11.54 3.61
N SER A 48 -2.66 12.22 4.58
CA SER A 48 -4.12 12.35 4.66
C SER A 48 -4.71 13.30 3.62
N TRP A 49 -3.88 14.10 2.94
CA TRP A 49 -4.34 15.00 1.88
C TRP A 49 -4.56 14.24 0.57
N ALA A 50 -5.70 14.52 -0.07
CA ALA A 50 -6.06 13.89 -1.34
C ALA A 50 -5.00 14.11 -2.43
N THR A 51 -4.43 15.32 -2.51
CA THR A 51 -3.38 15.64 -3.49
C THR A 51 -2.14 14.78 -3.31
N SER A 52 -1.75 14.47 -2.08
CA SER A 52 -0.59 13.61 -1.79
C SER A 52 -0.84 12.20 -2.31
N LYS A 53 -2.02 11.63 -2.06
CA LYS A 53 -2.39 10.28 -2.53
C LYS A 53 -2.41 10.21 -4.05
N GLN A 54 -3.13 11.13 -4.69
CA GLN A 54 -3.21 11.21 -6.17
C GLN A 54 -1.83 11.35 -6.80
N LYS A 55 -0.96 12.18 -6.21
CA LYS A 55 0.37 12.38 -6.77
C LYS A 55 1.26 11.16 -6.62
N LEU A 56 1.13 10.40 -5.53
CA LEU A 56 1.85 9.14 -5.35
C LEU A 56 1.40 8.08 -6.37
N GLU A 57 0.10 8.02 -6.67
CA GLU A 57 -0.47 7.12 -7.68
C GLU A 57 -0.04 7.48 -9.11
N GLU A 58 0.22 8.76 -9.38
CA GLU A 58 0.71 9.24 -10.69
C GLU A 58 2.21 8.96 -10.92
N ILE A 59 2.98 8.70 -9.86
CA ILE A 59 4.43 8.45 -9.95
C ILE A 59 4.67 7.04 -10.47
N SER A 60 5.36 6.92 -11.61
CA SER A 60 5.49 5.66 -12.35
C SER A 60 6.33 4.58 -11.66
N ASP A 61 7.29 4.98 -10.84
CA ASP A 61 8.23 4.10 -10.13
C ASP A 61 7.84 3.88 -8.65
N ALA A 62 6.72 4.46 -8.20
CA ALA A 62 6.17 4.16 -6.89
C ALA A 62 5.57 2.74 -6.85
N VAL A 63 5.84 2.01 -5.76
CA VAL A 63 5.36 0.65 -5.55
C VAL A 63 3.91 0.70 -5.07
N PRO A 64 2.97 -0.01 -5.74
CA PRO A 64 1.58 -0.04 -5.31
C PRO A 64 1.45 -0.76 -3.97
N VAL A 65 0.77 -0.11 -3.03
CA VAL A 65 0.47 -0.67 -1.71
C VAL A 65 -1.01 -0.96 -1.63
N VAL A 66 -1.35 -2.21 -1.31
CA VAL A 66 -2.73 -2.64 -1.09
C VAL A 66 -2.91 -2.89 0.40
N PHE A 67 -3.74 -2.07 1.05
CA PHE A 67 -4.11 -2.32 2.43
C PHE A 67 -5.27 -3.29 2.48
N ARG A 68 -5.29 -4.16 3.51
CA ARG A 68 -6.40 -5.09 3.71
C ARG A 68 -7.75 -4.37 3.82
N ALA A 69 -7.77 -3.20 4.43
CA ALA A 69 -8.99 -2.38 4.57
C ALA A 69 -9.56 -1.91 3.22
N ASP A 70 -8.77 -1.93 2.14
CA ASP A 70 -9.21 -1.54 0.80
C ASP A 70 -9.80 -2.72 0.01
N LEU A 71 -9.82 -3.94 0.58
CA LEU A 71 -10.27 -5.18 -0.09
C LEU A 71 -11.67 -5.65 0.34
N ASP A 72 -12.33 -4.98 1.29
CA ASP A 72 -13.51 -5.51 2.01
C ASP A 72 -14.86 -5.34 1.28
N ASP A 73 -14.89 -5.09 -0.04
CA ASP A 73 -16.14 -4.92 -0.82
C ASP A 73 -16.62 -6.20 -1.56
N ASP A 74 -15.91 -7.34 -1.46
CA ASP A 74 -16.16 -8.55 -2.28
C ASP A 74 -16.76 -9.77 -1.53
N ASP A 75 -17.25 -9.61 -0.29
CA ASP A 75 -17.78 -10.74 0.52
C ASP A 75 -19.22 -11.20 0.14
N ALA A 76 -19.77 -10.75 -1.00
CA ALA A 76 -21.16 -11.03 -1.38
C ALA A 76 -21.39 -12.27 -2.26
N LEU A 77 -20.35 -12.98 -2.75
CA LEU A 77 -20.53 -14.02 -3.80
C LEU A 77 -20.36 -15.50 -3.38
N GLU A 78 -20.12 -15.83 -2.11
CA GLU A 78 -19.84 -17.22 -1.68
C GLU A 78 -21.06 -18.04 -1.19
N GLN A 79 -22.30 -17.70 -1.57
CA GLN A 79 -23.48 -18.45 -1.08
C GLN A 79 -24.06 -19.56 -1.98
N GLN A 80 -23.42 -19.94 -3.10
CA GLN A 80 -24.02 -20.94 -4.01
C GLN A 80 -23.07 -22.03 -4.52
N LYS A 81 -22.44 -22.81 -3.65
CA LYS A 81 -21.82 -24.10 -4.03
C LYS A 81 -22.05 -25.20 -2.97
N GLY A 82 -23.33 -25.49 -2.70
CA GLY A 82 -23.78 -26.47 -1.70
C GLY A 82 -24.16 -27.86 -2.22
N MET A 83 -23.86 -28.24 -3.47
CA MET A 83 -24.27 -29.54 -4.01
C MET A 83 -23.16 -30.20 -4.85
N THR A 84 -22.13 -30.79 -4.22
CA THR A 84 -21.22 -31.78 -4.85
C THR A 84 -20.24 -32.49 -3.89
N GLN A 85 -20.45 -32.49 -2.57
CA GLN A 85 -19.44 -32.99 -1.59
C GLN A 85 -19.45 -34.52 -1.31
N PHE A 86 -20.08 -35.35 -2.13
CA PHE A 86 -20.19 -36.80 -1.87
C PHE A 86 -19.14 -37.69 -2.55
N LEU A 87 -18.12 -37.12 -3.21
CA LEU A 87 -17.08 -37.92 -3.84
C LEU A 87 -15.70 -37.61 -3.24
N GLN A 88 -15.19 -38.56 -2.45
CA GLN A 88 -13.84 -38.66 -1.86
C GLN A 88 -13.59 -37.90 -0.54
N LYS A 89 -13.75 -38.61 0.58
CA LYS A 89 -13.37 -38.13 1.92
C LYS A 89 -11.85 -38.16 2.08
N LYS A 90 -11.15 -37.15 1.54
CA LYS A 90 -9.74 -36.88 1.88
C LYS A 90 -9.65 -36.57 3.38
N ARG A 91 -8.55 -37.00 4.03
CA ARG A 91 -8.32 -36.71 5.46
C ARG A 91 -8.37 -35.20 5.67
N LYS A 92 -9.28 -34.73 6.53
CA LYS A 92 -9.39 -33.31 6.87
C LYS A 92 -8.11 -32.88 7.56
N ARG A 93 -7.57 -31.72 7.13
CA ARG A 93 -6.39 -31.12 7.74
C ARG A 93 -6.71 -30.74 9.18
N PHE A 94 -5.70 -30.78 10.06
CA PHE A 94 -5.93 -30.40 11.46
C PHE A 94 -6.27 -28.90 11.53
N GLY A 95 -7.33 -28.55 12.26
CA GLY A 95 -7.84 -27.16 12.32
C GLY A 95 -6.84 -26.12 12.84
N TYR A 96 -5.78 -26.57 13.53
CA TYR A 96 -4.62 -25.74 13.91
C TYR A 96 -4.02 -24.97 12.73
N PHE A 97 -3.88 -25.63 11.57
CA PHE A 97 -3.21 -25.07 10.40
C PHE A 97 -4.10 -24.09 9.64
N GLU A 98 -5.41 -24.37 9.57
CA GLU A 98 -6.40 -23.49 8.95
C GLU A 98 -6.52 -22.18 9.74
N LYS A 99 -6.68 -22.26 11.06
CA LYS A 99 -6.79 -21.08 11.94
C LYS A 99 -5.59 -20.15 11.91
N ARG A 100 -4.42 -20.62 11.45
CA ARG A 100 -3.16 -19.87 11.41
C ARG A 100 -2.70 -19.51 9.99
N ASN A 101 -3.52 -19.79 8.98
CA ASN A 101 -3.17 -19.58 7.57
C ASN A 101 -1.85 -20.24 7.14
N ILE A 102 -1.45 -21.33 7.81
CA ILE A 102 -0.24 -22.07 7.46
C ILE A 102 -0.58 -22.95 6.26
N ARG A 103 0.22 -22.94 5.20
CA ARG A 103 0.03 -23.81 4.01
C ARG A 103 1.34 -24.51 3.66
N THR A 104 1.26 -25.74 3.19
CA THR A 104 2.43 -26.45 2.68
C THR A 104 2.68 -25.96 1.25
N LYS A 105 3.87 -25.43 0.96
CA LYS A 105 4.29 -25.12 -0.41
C LYS A 105 5.16 -26.26 -0.90
N ASN A 106 4.61 -27.15 -1.73
CA ASN A 106 5.41 -28.15 -2.43
C ASN A 106 6.14 -27.43 -3.57
N ARG A 107 7.39 -27.04 -3.33
CA ARG A 107 8.23 -26.38 -4.33
C ARG A 107 8.86 -27.45 -5.22
N LEU A 108 8.12 -27.91 -6.23
CA LEU A 108 8.63 -28.70 -7.36
C LEU A 108 7.79 -28.41 -8.60
N GLU A 109 7.89 -27.20 -9.15
CA GLU A 109 7.70 -26.94 -10.59
C GLU A 109 8.71 -25.83 -10.92
N GLU A 110 9.58 -26.11 -11.90
CA GLU A 110 10.64 -25.23 -12.44
C GLU A 110 10.05 -24.06 -13.23
#